data_AF-A0A945HDX5-F1
#
_entry.id   AF-A0A945HDX5-F1
#
_cell.length_a   1.000
_cell.length_b   1.000
_cell.length_c   1.000
_cell.angle_alpha   90.00
_cell.angle_beta   90.00
_cell.angle_gamma   90.00
#
_symmetry.space_group_name_H-M   'P 1'
#
loop_
_entity.id
_entity.type
_entity.pdbx_description
1 polymer ?
#
loop_
_entity_poly.entity_id
_entity_poly.type
_entity_poly.pdbx_seq_one_letter_code
_entity_poly.pdbx_strand_id
1 'polypeptide(L)'
;MKENTIKTLSKTDKPLAYETLKKLPTFNNLSLKQQSIIKISLYIQSRNQRVSDSIKKIEYKNTQNHMKNWFCHAAVAYLEGILSENSLQRIPNIPNEFFETTYNKTNSLNDLYKYLNKFKLPVVISIANSPEIDYPNAQVLHSLVILGKLNGQYIVWQKKGFKLPYEITTLDKIYDSYKNSSFWGIRPLQSFQP
;
A
#
# COMPACT_ATOMS: atom_id res chain seq x y z
N MET A 1 15.32 9.99 -35.70
CA MET A 1 15.16 9.31 -34.39
C MET A 1 13.84 9.76 -33.79
N LYS A 2 12.91 8.84 -33.49
CA LYS A 2 11.63 9.19 -32.85
C LYS A 2 11.84 9.22 -31.34
N GLU A 3 11.77 10.41 -30.74
CA GLU A 3 11.73 10.56 -29.29
C GLU A 3 10.42 9.96 -28.76
N ASN A 4 10.51 8.81 -28.11
CA ASN A 4 9.40 8.26 -27.34
C ASN A 4 9.20 9.13 -26.11
N THR A 5 8.25 10.05 -26.19
CA THR A 5 7.83 10.88 -25.06
C THR A 5 7.24 9.97 -23.96
N ILE A 6 8.02 9.70 -22.92
CA ILE A 6 7.56 9.00 -21.71
C ILE A 6 6.53 9.92 -21.04
N LYS A 7 5.24 9.62 -21.23
CA LYS A 7 4.18 10.25 -20.43
C LYS A 7 4.31 9.77 -18.98
N THR A 8 4.95 10.59 -18.14
CA THR A 8 4.98 10.41 -16.69
C THR A 8 3.56 10.42 -16.12
N LEU A 9 3.17 9.37 -15.40
CA LEU A 9 1.87 9.27 -14.72
C LEU A 9 1.80 10.15 -13.46
N SER A 10 2.87 10.88 -13.10
CA SER A 10 2.97 11.65 -11.85
C SER A 10 2.20 12.98 -11.83
N LYS A 11 1.69 13.47 -12.97
CA LYS A 11 1.12 14.83 -13.05
C LYS A 11 -0.35 14.98 -12.64
N THR A 12 -1.04 13.91 -12.27
CA THR A 12 -2.45 13.98 -11.83
C THR A 12 -2.56 13.62 -10.36
N ASP A 13 -3.24 14.42 -9.54
CA ASP A 13 -3.48 14.08 -8.12
C ASP A 13 -4.48 12.93 -7.93
N LYS A 14 -5.14 12.49 -9.02
CA LYS A 14 -6.12 11.41 -8.99
C LYS A 14 -5.44 10.04 -8.77
N PRO A 15 -6.01 9.17 -7.91
CA PRO A 15 -5.60 7.78 -7.82
C PRO A 15 -5.64 7.07 -9.17
N LEU A 16 -4.74 6.11 -9.36
CA LEU A 16 -4.72 5.27 -10.55
C LEU A 16 -5.87 4.25 -10.50
N ALA A 17 -6.43 3.91 -11.66
CA ALA A 17 -7.52 2.95 -11.77
C ALA A 17 -7.03 1.50 -11.60
N TYR A 18 -7.90 0.58 -11.16
CA TYR A 18 -7.63 -0.86 -11.05
C TYR A 18 -7.07 -1.48 -12.34
N GLU A 19 -7.54 -1.02 -13.50
CA GLU A 19 -7.05 -1.46 -14.82
C GLU A 19 -5.55 -1.21 -15.03
N THR A 20 -4.94 -0.31 -14.25
CA THR A 20 -3.49 -0.11 -14.22
C THR A 20 -2.77 -1.34 -13.71
N LEU A 21 -3.34 -2.06 -12.73
CA LEU A 21 -2.71 -3.22 -12.11
C LEU A 21 -2.61 -4.40 -13.07
N LYS A 22 -3.60 -4.58 -13.96
CA LYS A 22 -3.59 -5.66 -14.96
C LYS A 22 -2.42 -5.57 -15.95
N LYS A 23 -1.83 -4.37 -16.10
CA LYS A 23 -0.65 -4.13 -16.93
C LYS A 23 0.67 -4.49 -16.25
N LEU A 24 0.65 -4.83 -14.97
CA LEU A 24 1.83 -5.19 -14.18
C LEU A 24 2.01 -6.71 -14.20
N PRO A 25 3.07 -7.27 -14.82
CA PRO A 25 3.32 -8.71 -14.78
C PRO A 25 3.40 -9.27 -13.36
N THR A 26 4.02 -8.50 -12.45
CA THR A 26 4.16 -8.85 -11.03
C THR A 26 2.85 -8.89 -10.27
N PHE A 27 1.85 -8.07 -10.64
CA PHE A 27 0.50 -8.16 -10.05
C PHE A 27 -0.22 -9.42 -10.52
N ASN A 28 -0.09 -9.77 -11.81
CA ASN A 28 -0.72 -10.96 -12.38
C ASN A 28 -0.15 -12.26 -11.79
N ASN A 29 1.07 -12.23 -11.24
CA ASN A 29 1.72 -13.35 -10.56
C ASN A 29 1.36 -13.47 -9.07
N LEU A 30 0.61 -12.51 -8.49
CA LEU A 30 0.09 -12.65 -7.13
C LEU A 30 -0.91 -13.79 -7.06
N SER A 31 -1.13 -14.33 -5.85
CA SER A 31 -2.20 -15.32 -5.66
C SER A 31 -3.58 -14.74 -5.99
N LEU A 32 -4.51 -15.58 -6.44
CA LEU A 32 -5.88 -15.13 -6.74
C LEU A 32 -6.55 -14.45 -5.53
N LYS A 33 -6.27 -14.93 -4.31
CA LYS A 33 -6.75 -14.29 -3.08
C LYS A 33 -6.17 -12.89 -2.92
N GLN A 34 -4.87 -12.69 -3.11
CA GLN A 34 -4.23 -11.36 -3.03
C GLN A 34 -4.79 -10.39 -4.08
N GLN A 35 -4.93 -10.85 -5.33
CA GLN A 35 -5.55 -10.04 -6.39
C GLN A 35 -6.99 -9.66 -6.03
N SER A 36 -7.75 -10.59 -5.46
CA SER A 36 -9.12 -10.37 -4.99
C SER A 36 -9.19 -9.36 -3.85
N ILE A 37 -8.32 -9.48 -2.83
CA ILE A 37 -8.23 -8.54 -1.71
C ILE A 37 -7.97 -7.11 -2.22
N ILE A 38 -6.98 -6.94 -3.11
CA ILE A 38 -6.66 -5.63 -3.70
C ILE A 38 -7.87 -5.09 -4.48
N LYS A 39 -8.49 -5.91 -5.35
CA LYS A 39 -9.67 -5.51 -6.13
C LYS A 39 -10.84 -5.09 -5.24
N ILE A 40 -11.17 -5.89 -4.23
CA ILE A 40 -12.27 -5.63 -3.30
C ILE A 40 -11.98 -4.36 -2.48
N SER A 41 -10.74 -4.14 -2.05
CA SER A 41 -10.37 -2.93 -1.30
C SER A 41 -10.63 -1.64 -2.08
N LEU A 42 -10.33 -1.64 -3.38
CA LEU A 42 -10.57 -0.50 -4.27
C LEU A 42 -12.06 -0.33 -4.61
N TYR A 43 -12.80 -1.43 -4.68
CA TYR A 43 -14.25 -1.40 -4.82
C TYR A 43 -14.94 -0.83 -3.59
N ILE A 44 -14.52 -1.25 -2.38
CA ILE A 44 -14.96 -0.70 -1.09
C ILE A 44 -14.72 0.81 -1.06
N GLN A 45 -13.54 1.27 -1.49
CA GLN A 45 -13.25 2.69 -1.57
C GLN A 45 -14.19 3.43 -2.52
N SER A 46 -14.36 2.92 -3.74
CA SER A 46 -15.23 3.51 -4.75
C SER A 46 -16.69 3.59 -4.27
N ARG A 47 -17.16 2.57 -3.55
CA ARG A 47 -18.50 2.57 -2.93
C ARG A 47 -18.63 3.61 -1.83
N ASN A 48 -17.63 3.75 -0.97
CA ASN A 48 -17.65 4.73 0.11
C ASN A 48 -17.72 6.18 -0.43
N GLN A 49 -17.05 6.46 -1.55
CA GLN A 49 -17.12 7.77 -2.22
C GLN A 49 -18.49 8.06 -2.83
N ARG A 50 -19.21 7.07 -3.37
CA ARG A 50 -20.57 7.30 -3.91
C ARG A 50 -21.57 7.75 -2.85
N VAL A 51 -21.35 7.39 -1.58
CA VAL A 51 -22.24 7.75 -0.47
C VAL A 51 -22.13 9.24 -0.11
N SER A 52 -21.03 9.92 -0.43
CA SER A 52 -20.92 11.37 -0.19
C SER A 52 -21.70 12.22 -1.18
N ASP A 53 -21.99 11.68 -2.37
CA ASP A 53 -22.43 12.49 -3.52
C ASP A 53 -23.93 12.41 -3.80
N SER A 54 -24.69 11.54 -3.10
CA SER A 54 -26.13 11.33 -3.37
C SER A 54 -27.04 11.74 -2.21
N ILE A 55 -28.13 12.44 -2.55
CA ILE A 55 -29.19 13.02 -1.69
C ILE A 55 -29.95 11.97 -0.83
N LYS A 56 -29.68 10.67 -0.98
CA LYS A 56 -30.14 9.60 -0.07
C LYS A 56 -28.93 8.78 0.39
N LYS A 57 -28.48 8.98 1.63
CA LYS A 57 -27.43 8.19 2.28
C LYS A 57 -27.85 6.71 2.35
N ILE A 58 -27.46 5.90 1.38
CA ILE A 58 -27.49 4.45 1.54
C ILE A 58 -26.32 4.09 2.46
N GLU A 59 -26.62 3.74 3.72
CA GLU A 59 -25.60 3.38 4.70
C GLU A 59 -25.09 1.95 4.51
N TYR A 60 -23.89 1.80 3.96
CA TYR A 60 -23.19 0.52 3.92
C TYR A 60 -22.39 0.31 5.21
N LYS A 61 -23.07 -0.05 6.31
CA LYS A 61 -22.46 -0.17 7.65
C LYS A 61 -21.19 -1.03 7.67
N ASN A 62 -21.19 -2.18 6.99
CA ASN A 62 -20.01 -3.07 6.93
C ASN A 62 -18.82 -2.44 6.19
N THR A 63 -19.07 -1.78 5.06
CA THR A 63 -18.04 -1.05 4.28
C THR A 63 -17.46 0.11 5.10
N GLN A 64 -18.31 0.86 5.80
CA GLN A 64 -17.86 1.95 6.66
C GLN A 64 -17.06 1.45 7.86
N ASN A 65 -17.47 0.35 8.49
CA ASN A 65 -16.73 -0.27 9.59
C ASN A 65 -15.36 -0.78 9.12
N HIS A 66 -15.29 -1.44 7.97
CA HIS A 66 -14.02 -1.82 7.35
C HIS A 66 -13.09 -0.61 7.16
N MET A 67 -13.61 0.46 6.57
CA MET A 67 -12.83 1.68 6.33
C MET A 67 -12.36 2.38 7.61
N LYS A 68 -13.19 2.35 8.67
CA LYS A 68 -12.90 2.96 9.98
C LYS A 68 -11.85 2.18 10.76
N ASN A 69 -11.96 0.85 10.79
CA ASN A 69 -11.18 0.01 11.70
C ASN A 69 -9.84 -0.43 11.10
N TRP A 70 -9.70 -0.39 9.77
CA TRP A 70 -8.48 -0.82 9.09
C TRP A 70 -7.54 0.34 8.81
N PHE A 71 -6.30 0.18 9.23
CA PHE A 71 -5.17 1.05 8.92
C PHE A 71 -4.22 0.38 7.93
N CYS A 72 -3.15 1.08 7.57
CA CYS A 72 -2.17 0.65 6.59
C CYS A 72 -1.54 -0.72 6.90
N HIS A 73 -1.07 -0.94 8.13
CA HIS A 73 -0.43 -2.20 8.51
C HIS A 73 -1.43 -3.36 8.47
N ALA A 74 -2.64 -3.18 9.00
CA ALA A 74 -3.72 -4.18 8.93
C ALA A 74 -4.05 -4.59 7.48
N ALA A 75 -4.10 -3.63 6.57
CA ALA A 75 -4.36 -3.91 5.16
C ALA A 75 -3.29 -4.80 4.52
N VAL A 76 -2.01 -4.53 4.80
CA VAL A 76 -0.90 -5.32 4.27
C VAL A 76 -0.79 -6.67 4.96
N ALA A 77 -0.94 -6.73 6.29
CA ALA A 77 -0.92 -7.99 7.04
C ALA A 77 -2.04 -8.94 6.59
N TYR A 78 -3.24 -8.42 6.31
CA TYR A 78 -4.31 -9.21 5.73
C TYR A 78 -4.02 -9.68 4.30
N LEU A 79 -3.35 -8.85 3.48
CA LEU A 79 -2.92 -9.26 2.14
C LEU A 79 -1.93 -10.45 2.19
N GLU A 80 -1.17 -10.57 3.28
CA GLU A 80 -0.22 -11.67 3.52
C GLU A 80 -0.84 -12.86 4.24
N GLY A 81 -2.11 -12.77 4.67
CA GLY A 81 -2.80 -13.84 5.40
C GLY A 81 -2.49 -13.89 6.91
N ILE A 82 -1.72 -12.92 7.42
CA ILE A 82 -1.40 -12.81 8.86
C ILE A 82 -2.64 -12.48 9.69
N LEU A 83 -3.58 -11.73 9.10
CA LEU A 83 -4.88 -11.45 9.71
C LEU A 83 -5.97 -12.24 9.01
N SER A 84 -7.02 -12.59 9.75
CA SER A 84 -8.21 -13.25 9.22
C SER A 84 -9.36 -12.29 8.98
N GLU A 85 -10.36 -12.71 8.21
CA GLU A 85 -11.60 -11.93 7.99
C GLU A 85 -12.35 -11.64 9.30
N ASN A 86 -12.16 -12.42 10.36
CA ASN A 86 -12.80 -12.20 11.65
C ASN A 86 -12.19 -11.01 12.43
N SER A 87 -11.03 -10.51 12.00
CA SER A 87 -10.38 -9.32 12.56
C SER A 87 -11.13 -8.01 12.26
N LEU A 88 -12.24 -8.04 11.53
CA LEU A 88 -13.02 -6.86 11.10
C LEU A 88 -13.69 -6.08 12.26
N GLN A 89 -13.79 -6.65 13.45
CA GLN A 89 -14.58 -6.08 14.56
C GLN A 89 -13.79 -5.20 15.54
N ARG A 90 -12.44 -5.24 15.53
CA ARG A 90 -11.56 -4.44 16.41
C ARG A 90 -10.31 -4.01 15.66
N ILE A 91 -9.55 -3.06 16.20
CA ILE A 91 -8.22 -2.72 15.66
C ILE A 91 -7.35 -3.99 15.80
N PRO A 92 -6.91 -4.60 14.69
CA PRO A 92 -6.15 -5.84 14.76
C PRO A 92 -4.77 -5.60 15.37
N ASN A 93 -4.34 -6.52 16.24
CA ASN A 93 -2.96 -6.57 16.72
C ASN A 93 -2.10 -7.18 15.60
N ILE A 94 -1.06 -6.45 15.19
CA ILE A 94 -0.13 -6.92 14.15
C ILE A 94 1.08 -7.53 14.85
N PRO A 95 1.47 -8.77 14.52
CA PRO A 95 2.65 -9.41 15.11
C PRO A 95 3.93 -8.62 14.77
N ASN A 96 4.92 -8.65 15.65
CA ASN A 96 6.14 -7.84 15.51
C ASN A 96 6.96 -8.25 14.29
N GLU A 97 6.95 -9.55 14.00
CA GLU A 97 7.58 -10.23 12.89
C GLU A 97 7.16 -9.63 11.53
N PHE A 98 5.96 -9.03 11.47
CA PHE A 98 5.51 -8.31 10.28
C PHE A 98 6.42 -7.11 9.93
N PHE A 99 6.99 -6.47 10.95
CA PHE A 99 7.83 -5.28 10.83
C PHE A 99 9.33 -5.59 10.79
N GLU A 100 9.73 -6.86 10.95
CA GLU A 100 11.13 -7.29 10.94
C GLU A 100 11.75 -7.12 9.54
N THR A 101 12.57 -6.09 9.40
CA THR A 101 13.38 -5.81 8.21
C THR A 101 14.47 -4.81 8.56
N THR A 102 15.45 -4.64 7.69
CA THR A 102 16.45 -3.58 7.81
C THR A 102 15.89 -2.24 7.33
N TYR A 103 15.82 -1.27 8.24
CA TYR A 103 15.36 0.08 7.95
C TYR A 103 16.52 0.98 7.56
N ASN A 104 16.48 1.50 6.33
CA ASN A 104 17.52 2.37 5.81
C ASN A 104 17.03 3.80 5.65
N LYS A 105 17.84 4.77 6.08
CA LYS A 105 17.59 6.18 5.78
C LYS A 105 17.83 6.42 4.30
N THR A 106 16.92 7.13 3.64
CA THR A 106 17.09 7.57 2.26
C THR A 106 17.07 9.09 2.22
N ASN A 107 18.08 9.69 1.59
CA ASN A 107 18.22 11.16 1.52
C ASN A 107 17.58 11.73 0.25
N SER A 108 17.26 10.87 -0.72
CA SER A 108 16.61 11.23 -1.97
C SER A 108 15.73 10.09 -2.49
N LEU A 109 14.78 10.43 -3.37
CA LEU A 109 13.97 9.44 -4.09
C LEU A 109 14.85 8.47 -4.90
N ASN A 110 15.95 8.96 -5.48
CA ASN A 110 16.90 8.14 -6.22
C ASN A 110 17.60 7.10 -5.32
N ASP A 111 17.92 7.45 -4.08
CA ASP A 111 18.50 6.49 -3.13
C ASP A 111 17.49 5.41 -2.74
N LEU A 112 16.23 5.79 -2.55
CA LEU A 112 15.15 4.83 -2.31
C LEU A 112 14.98 3.87 -3.50
N TYR A 113 15.03 4.37 -4.75
CA TYR A 113 15.00 3.50 -5.92
C TYR A 113 16.20 2.56 -6.00
N LYS A 114 17.42 3.03 -5.71
CA LYS A 114 18.61 2.17 -5.67
C LYS A 114 18.46 1.07 -4.63
N TYR A 115 17.93 1.40 -3.45
CA TYR A 115 17.68 0.41 -2.40
C TYR A 115 16.61 -0.61 -2.83
N LEU A 116 15.50 -0.13 -3.38
CA LEU A 116 14.39 -0.96 -3.86
C LEU A 116 14.79 -1.90 -5.02
N ASN A 117 15.69 -1.48 -5.90
CA ASN A 117 16.19 -2.32 -7.00
C ASN A 117 16.98 -3.56 -6.54
N LYS A 118 17.36 -3.65 -5.26
CA LYS A 118 17.99 -4.85 -4.69
C LYS A 118 17.00 -6.00 -4.48
N PHE A 119 15.70 -5.73 -4.56
CA PHE A 119 14.66 -6.70 -4.27
C PHE A 119 13.87 -7.10 -5.52
N LYS A 120 13.40 -8.34 -5.55
CA LYS A 120 12.42 -8.79 -6.53
C LYS A 120 11.03 -8.27 -6.13
N LEU A 121 10.30 -7.69 -7.07
CA LEU A 121 8.93 -7.24 -6.88
C LEU A 121 7.96 -8.43 -6.95
N PRO A 122 6.82 -8.39 -6.22
CA PRO A 122 6.35 -7.30 -5.35
C PRO A 122 7.00 -7.30 -3.96
N VAL A 123 7.04 -6.12 -3.32
CA VAL A 123 7.61 -5.94 -1.98
C VAL A 123 6.68 -5.16 -1.06
N VAL A 124 6.80 -5.42 0.24
CA VAL A 124 6.24 -4.58 1.31
C VAL A 124 7.27 -3.51 1.66
N ILE A 125 6.78 -2.28 1.83
CA ILE A 125 7.54 -1.18 2.41
C ILE A 125 6.91 -0.82 3.75
N SER A 126 7.75 -0.69 4.77
CA SER A 126 7.42 -0.11 6.07
C SER A 126 8.20 1.18 6.25
N ILE A 127 7.52 2.25 6.63
CA ILE A 127 8.10 3.59 6.82
C ILE A 127 8.14 3.87 8.32
N ALA A 128 9.29 4.23 8.88
CA ALA A 128 9.47 4.46 10.31
C ALA A 128 10.20 5.77 10.62
N ASN A 129 10.06 6.29 11.85
CA ASN A 129 10.79 7.49 12.30
C ASN A 129 12.19 7.19 12.87
N SER A 130 12.50 5.93 13.12
CA SER A 130 13.77 5.47 13.72
C SER A 130 14.30 4.26 12.94
N PRO A 131 15.63 4.06 12.88
CA PRO A 131 16.22 2.84 12.31
C PRO A 131 16.04 1.64 13.24
N GLU A 132 15.99 1.88 14.55
CA GLU A 132 15.75 0.87 15.58
C GLU A 132 14.25 0.81 15.86
N ILE A 133 13.67 -0.37 15.63
CA ILE A 133 12.26 -0.62 15.88
C ILE A 133 12.15 -1.55 17.08
N ASP A 134 12.09 -0.95 18.26
CA ASP A 134 11.71 -1.66 19.47
C ASP A 134 10.19 -1.71 19.59
N TYR A 135 9.60 -2.88 19.42
CA TYR A 135 8.19 -3.11 19.72
C TYR A 135 8.00 -3.29 21.24
N PRO A 136 6.97 -2.72 21.89
CA PRO A 136 5.74 -2.11 21.35
C PRO A 136 5.80 -0.64 20.96
N ASN A 137 6.96 0.01 21.08
CA ASN A 137 7.14 1.41 20.75
C ASN A 137 7.34 1.66 19.24
N ALA A 138 6.93 0.70 18.40
CA ALA A 138 7.27 0.67 16.99
C ALA A 138 6.83 1.95 16.29
N GLN A 139 7.83 2.76 15.93
CA GLN A 139 7.67 4.05 15.26
C GLN A 139 7.36 3.88 13.76
N VAL A 140 6.78 2.76 13.35
CA VAL A 140 6.36 2.52 11.97
C VAL A 140 5.13 3.36 11.72
N LEU A 141 5.27 4.36 10.85
CA LEU A 141 4.23 5.29 10.47
C LEU A 141 3.28 4.70 9.43
N HIS A 142 3.80 3.85 8.54
CA HIS A 142 3.05 3.42 7.38
C HIS A 142 3.54 2.10 6.78
N SER A 143 2.62 1.30 6.23
CA SER A 143 2.94 0.13 5.41
C SER A 143 2.18 0.15 4.10
N LEU A 144 2.86 -0.26 3.03
CA LEU A 144 2.34 -0.29 1.67
C LEU A 144 2.98 -1.40 0.85
N VAL A 145 2.43 -1.66 -0.34
CA VAL A 145 2.96 -2.67 -1.26
C VAL A 145 3.34 -2.04 -2.58
N ILE A 146 4.58 -2.28 -3.01
CA ILE A 146 5.02 -2.01 -4.38
C ILE A 146 4.62 -3.21 -5.23
N LEU A 147 3.64 -3.01 -6.10
CA LEU A 147 3.08 -4.07 -6.92
C LEU A 147 3.88 -4.32 -8.20
N GLY A 148 4.64 -3.34 -8.69
CA GLY A 148 5.35 -3.46 -9.96
C GLY A 148 5.91 -2.13 -10.47
N LYS A 149 6.42 -2.13 -11.70
CA LYS A 149 6.80 -0.93 -12.44
C LYS A 149 5.90 -0.76 -13.68
N LEU A 150 5.48 0.47 -13.94
CA LEU A 150 4.83 0.86 -15.19
C LEU A 150 5.42 2.18 -15.68
N ASN A 151 5.89 2.23 -16.92
CA ASN A 151 6.53 3.41 -17.51
C ASN A 151 7.66 4.00 -16.64
N GLY A 152 8.48 3.14 -16.05
CA GLY A 152 9.59 3.54 -15.16
C GLY A 152 9.17 3.91 -13.73
N GLN A 153 7.87 3.96 -13.42
CA GLN A 153 7.37 4.35 -12.10
C GLN A 153 6.95 3.14 -11.29
N TYR A 154 7.28 3.14 -10.00
CA TYR A 154 6.83 2.12 -9.07
C TYR A 154 5.37 2.35 -8.71
N ILE A 155 4.55 1.34 -8.96
CA ILE A 155 3.11 1.37 -8.68
C ILE A 155 2.86 0.79 -7.30
N VAL A 156 2.15 1.56 -6.49
CA VAL A 156 1.88 1.30 -5.08
C VAL A 156 0.42 0.97 -4.89
N TRP A 157 0.12 -0.05 -4.09
CA TRP A 157 -1.17 -0.18 -3.43
C TRP A 157 -1.03 0.13 -1.95
N GLN A 158 -1.93 0.93 -1.41
CA GLN A 158 -1.92 1.30 0.01
C GLN A 158 -3.33 1.54 0.56
N LYS A 159 -3.43 1.46 1.88
CA LYS A 159 -4.49 2.10 2.68
C LYS A 159 -3.86 3.30 3.38
N LYS A 160 -4.29 4.52 3.10
CA LYS A 160 -3.63 5.75 3.62
C LYS A 160 -3.58 5.90 5.15
N GLY A 161 -4.39 5.14 5.88
CA GLY A 161 -4.51 5.21 7.34
C GLY A 161 -5.94 4.95 7.81
N PHE A 162 -6.20 5.12 9.10
CA PHE A 162 -7.56 4.99 9.66
C PHE A 162 -8.54 5.94 8.98
N LYS A 163 -9.73 5.46 8.61
CA LYS A 163 -10.78 6.24 7.91
C LYS A 163 -10.38 6.79 6.53
N LEU A 164 -9.11 6.70 6.16
CA LEU A 164 -8.54 7.17 4.90
C LEU A 164 -8.63 6.11 3.79
N PRO A 165 -8.54 6.48 2.50
CA PRO A 165 -8.88 5.59 1.41
C PRO A 165 -7.87 4.48 1.13
N TYR A 166 -8.34 3.40 0.50
CA TYR A 166 -7.48 2.53 -0.32
C TYR A 166 -7.21 3.21 -1.66
N GLU A 167 -5.98 3.11 -2.18
CA GLU A 167 -5.67 3.65 -3.50
C GLU A 167 -4.54 2.91 -4.19
N ILE A 168 -4.46 3.16 -5.51
CA ILE A 168 -3.28 2.89 -6.31
C ILE A 168 -2.60 4.23 -6.60
N THR A 169 -1.31 4.32 -6.31
CA THR A 169 -0.52 5.55 -6.50
C THR A 169 0.90 5.23 -6.95
N THR A 170 1.79 6.21 -6.97
CA THR A 170 3.20 6.03 -7.29
C THR A 170 4.07 6.20 -6.05
N LEU A 171 5.24 5.55 -6.03
CA LEU A 171 6.20 5.67 -4.93
C LEU A 171 6.66 7.11 -4.71
N ASP A 172 6.76 7.91 -5.77
CA ASP A 172 7.21 9.31 -5.74
C ASP A 172 6.27 10.14 -4.84
N LYS A 173 4.95 9.96 -4.99
CA LYS A 173 3.95 10.65 -4.17
C LYS A 173 3.99 10.21 -2.71
N ILE A 174 4.25 8.93 -2.46
CA ILE A 174 4.48 8.45 -1.09
C ILE A 174 5.73 9.12 -0.53
N TYR A 175 6.84 9.07 -1.26
CA TYR A 175 8.11 9.64 -0.83
C TYR A 175 7.97 11.10 -0.43
N ASP A 176 7.31 11.92 -1.23
CA ASP A 176 7.07 13.34 -0.90
C ASP A 176 6.30 13.54 0.42
N SER A 177 5.44 12.59 0.79
CA SER A 177 4.67 12.63 2.04
C SER A 177 5.51 12.27 3.27
N TYR A 178 6.63 11.55 3.09
CA TYR A 178 7.44 10.99 4.18
C TYR A 178 8.93 11.39 4.13
N LYS A 179 9.36 12.24 3.18
CA LYS A 179 10.78 12.54 2.92
C LYS A 179 11.55 13.17 4.08
N ASN A 180 10.88 13.84 5.01
CA ASN A 180 11.56 14.70 5.98
C ASN A 180 12.17 13.97 7.19
N SER A 181 11.77 12.73 7.50
CA SER A 181 12.29 12.03 8.70
C SER A 181 12.13 10.51 8.67
N SER A 182 11.99 9.89 7.49
CA SER A 182 11.62 8.47 7.43
C SER A 182 12.76 7.52 7.04
N PHE A 183 12.83 6.42 7.79
CA PHE A 183 13.57 5.21 7.46
C PHE A 183 12.66 4.24 6.72
N TRP A 184 13.21 3.55 5.74
CA TRP A 184 12.46 2.70 4.81
C TRP A 184 12.92 1.26 4.99
N GLY A 185 12.04 0.43 5.55
CA GLY A 185 12.17 -1.01 5.60
C GLY A 185 11.56 -1.62 4.35
N ILE A 186 12.28 -2.54 3.70
CA ILE A 186 11.82 -3.21 2.47
C ILE A 186 11.97 -4.71 2.66
N ARG A 187 10.92 -5.47 2.39
CA ARG A 187 10.97 -6.93 2.38
C ARG A 187 10.10 -7.52 1.27
N PRO A 188 10.39 -8.73 0.78
CA PRO A 188 9.49 -9.43 -0.13
C PRO A 188 8.06 -9.49 0.42
N LEU A 189 7.07 -9.34 -0.47
CA LEU A 189 5.68 -9.64 -0.14
C LEU A 189 5.54 -11.15 0.06
N GLN A 190 4.99 -11.56 1.20
CA GLN A 190 4.74 -12.96 1.47
C GLN A 190 3.52 -13.46 0.69
N SER A 191 3.54 -14.73 0.28
CA SER A 191 2.36 -15.38 -0.28
C SER A 191 1.28 -15.45 0.80
N PHE A 192 0.02 -15.26 0.41
CA PHE A 192 -1.12 -15.44 1.32
C PHE A 192 -1.08 -16.85 1.94
N GLN A 193 -0.86 -16.92 3.26
CA GLN A 193 -0.97 -18.16 4.04
C GLN A 193 -2.35 -18.19 4.72
N PRO A 194 -3.16 -19.23 4.51
CA PRO A 194 -4.51 -19.33 5.08
C PRO A 194 -4.52 -19.55 6.60
#